data_AF-A0A9Q4TKA4-F1
#
_entry.id   AF-A0A9Q4TKA4-F1
#
_cell.length_a   1.000
_cell.length_b   1.000
_cell.length_c   1.000
_cell.angle_alpha   90.00
_cell.angle_beta   90.00
_cell.angle_gamma   90.00
#
_symmetry.space_group_name_H-M   'P 1'
#
loop_
_entity.id
_entity.type
_entity.pdbx_description
1 polymer ?
#
loop_
_entity_poly.entity_id
_entity_poly.type
_entity_poly.pdbx_seq_one_letter_code
_entity_poly.pdbx_strand_id
1 'polypeptide(L)' 'MKSKEVLELLQITRPTLTKYVKEGIIRTITLPNGRYDYSK' A
#
# COMPACT_ATOMS: atom_id res chain seq x y z
N MET A 1 -2.85 6.77 -4.88
CA MET A 1 -1.56 6.25 -5.40
C MET A 1 -1.73 4.77 -5.70
N LYS A 2 -1.23 4.31 -6.84
CA LYS A 2 -1.19 2.87 -7.16
C LYS A 2 -0.12 2.19 -6.32
N SER A 3 -0.29 0.91 -6.02
CA SER A 3 0.72 0.12 -5.29
C SER A 3 2.11 0.21 -5.94
N LYS A 4 2.19 0.31 -7.28
CA LYS A 4 3.45 0.48 -8.00
C LYS A 4 4.19 1.76 -7.60
N GLU A 5 3.48 2.88 -7.51
CA GLU A 5 4.06 4.18 -7.14
C GLU A 5 4.53 4.15 -5.68
N VAL A 6 3.80 3.46 -4.80
CA VAL A 6 4.18 3.30 -3.40
C VAL A 6 5.45 2.46 -3.26
N LEU A 7 5.58 1.39 -4.06
CA LEU A 7 6.78 0.56 -4.08
C LEU A 7 8.01 1.35 -4.58
N GLU A 8 7.84 2.16 -5.62
CA GLU A 8 8.90 3.01 -6.16
C GLU A 8 9.27 4.15 -5.21
N LEU A 9 8.30 4.76 -4.52
CA LEU A 9 8.53 5.84 -3.56
C LEU A 9 9.28 5.34 -2.31
N LEU A 10 8.82 4.24 -1.73
CA LEU A 10 9.38 3.69 -0.49
C LEU A 10 10.58 2.77 -0.74
N GLN A 11 10.85 2.40 -2.01
CA GLN A 11 11.88 1.43 -2.40
C GLN A 11 11.76 0.09 -1.63
N ILE A 12 10.53 -0.35 -1.41
CA ILE A 12 10.23 -1.60 -0.70
C ILE A 12 9.67 -2.67 -1.64
N THR A 13 9.71 -3.92 -1.17
CA THR A 13 9.09 -5.04 -1.88
C THR A 13 7.60 -5.17 -1.55
N ARG A 14 6.85 -5.87 -2.41
CA ARG A 14 5.41 -6.15 -2.20
C ARG A 14 5.11 -6.85 -0.86
N PRO A 15 5.87 -7.87 -0.42
CA PRO A 15 5.68 -8.47 0.90
C PRO A 15 5.79 -7.44 2.03
N THR A 16 6.79 -6.55 1.98
CA THR A 16 6.99 -5.49 2.95
C THR A 16 5.83 -4.50 2.96
N LEU A 17 5.37 -4.06 1.79
CA LEU A 17 4.20 -3.19 1.66
C LEU A 17 2.97 -3.81 2.30
N THR A 18 2.72 -5.09 2.05
CA THR A 18 1.56 -5.81 2.60
C THR A 18 1.67 -5.95 4.13
N LYS A 19 2.88 -6.18 4.65
CA LYS A 19 3.17 -6.20 6.08
C LYS A 19 2.86 -4.85 6.72
N TYR A 20 3.33 -3.75 6.16
CA TYR A 20 3.09 -2.40 6.68
C TYR A 20 1.62 -1.97 6.64
N VAL A 21 0.87 -2.42 5.64
CA VAL A 21 -0.59 -2.25 5.60
C VAL A 21 -1.25 -3.01 6.74
N LYS A 22 -0.88 -4.28 6.98
CA LYS A 22 -1.41 -5.09 8.09
C LYS A 22 -1.03 -4.55 9.46
N GLU A 23 0.17 -4.00 9.60
CA GLU A 23 0.66 -3.35 10.83
C GLU A 23 0.07 -1.95 11.05
N GLY A 24 -0.66 -1.40 10.07
CA GLY A 24 -1.26 -0.06 10.16
C GLY A 24 -0.27 1.10 10.00
N ILE A 25 0.98 0.81 9.62
CA ILE A 25 2.02 1.81 9.33
C ILE A 25 1.65 2.61 8.08
N ILE A 26 1.12 1.92 7.06
CA ILE A 26 0.64 2.56 5.83
C ILE A 26 -0.88 2.57 5.87
N ARG A 27 -1.45 3.78 5.92
CA ARG A 27 -2.89 3.97 5.77
C ARG A 27 -3.29 3.74 4.33
N THR A 28 -4.24 2.84 4.15
CA THR A 28 -4.83 2.54 2.85
C THR A 28 -6.34 2.48 3.00
N ILE A 29 -7.03 2.88 1.93
CA ILE A 29 -8.47 2.73 1.77
C ILE A 29 -8.70 1.45 0.98
N THR A 30 -9.37 0.49 1.60
CA THR A 30 -9.83 -0.73 0.91
C THR A 30 -11.01 -0.35 0.02
N LEU A 31 -10.81 -0.39 -1.29
CA LEU A 31 -11.87 -0.17 -2.26
C LEU A 31 -12.79 -1.41 -2.31
N PRO A 32 -14.07 -1.25 -2.70
CA PRO A 32 -15.02 -2.37 -2.80
C PRO A 32 -14.64 -3.42 -3.86
N ASN A 33 -13.64 -3.12 -4.71
CA ASN A 33 -13.06 -4.06 -5.68
C ASN A 33 -11.90 -4.89 -5.10
N GLY A 34 -11.65 -4.82 -3.79
CA GLY A 34 -10.57 -5.54 -3.10
C GLY A 34 -9.17 -4.97 -3.34
N ARG A 35 -9.05 -3.82 -4.01
CA ARG A 35 -7.77 -3.12 -4.17
C ARG A 35 -7.55 -2.15 -3.02
N TYR A 36 -6.27 -1.95 -2.72
CA TYR A 36 -5.82 -0.91 -1.80
C TYR A 36 -5.59 0.38 -2.59
N ASP A 37 -6.32 1.43 -2.23
CA ASP A 37 -5.96 2.79 -2.60
C ASP A 37 -5.08 3.39 -1.49
N TYR A 38 -3.99 4.02 -1.91
CA TYR A 38 -3.05 4.66 -1.01
C TYR A 38 -3.28 6.16 -1.16
N SER A 39 -3.90 6.78 -0.15
CA SER A 39 -4.06 8.24 -0.14
C SER A 39 -2.68 8.90 -0.13
N LYS A 40 -2.55 10.02 -0.83
CA LYS A 40 -1.44 10.95 -0.62
C LYS A 40 -1.51 11.51 0.81
#